data_AF-A0A5L4TR83-F1
#
_entry.id   AF-A0A5L4TR83-F1
#
_cell.length_a   1.000
_cell.length_b   1.000
_cell.length_c   1.000
_cell.angle_alpha   90.00
_cell.angle_beta   90.00
_cell.angle_gamma   90.00
#
_symmetry.space_group_name_H-M   'P 1'
#
loop_
_entity.id
_entity.type
_entity.pdbx_description
1 polymer ?
#
loop_
_entity_poly.entity_id
_entity_poly.type
_entity_poly.pdbx_seq_one_letter_code
_entity_poly.pdbx_strand_id
1 'polypeptide(L)' 'MKFKVANVNCINCVNLIKNSLEDTFGAIEIDLEAKILSVNLQEKDKENFEKELSELGFELLEQL' A
#
# COMPACT_ATOMS: atom_id res chain seq x y z
N MET A 1 -6.91 1.99 7.80
CA MET A 1 -5.80 1.20 8.36
C MET A 1 -4.48 1.84 7.95
N LYS A 2 -3.42 1.67 8.74
CA LYS A 2 -2.08 2.19 8.45
C LYS A 2 -1.05 1.06 8.56
N PHE A 3 -0.09 1.05 7.66
CA PHE A 3 0.93 0.01 7.58
C PHE A 3 2.30 0.61 7.29
N LYS A 4 3.35 0.08 7.91
CA LYS A 4 4.71 0.24 7.40
C LYS A 4 4.87 -0.57 6.13
N VAL A 5 5.53 0.01 5.13
CA VAL A 5 5.75 -0.63 3.83
C VAL A 5 7.21 -0.69 3.46
N ALA A 6 7.65 -1.82 2.90
CA ALA A 6 8.97 -1.99 2.34
C ALA A 6 9.00 -1.67 0.85
N ASN A 7 10.21 -1.45 0.31
CA ASN A 7 10.49 -1.29 -1.12
C ASN A 7 9.85 -0.06 -1.81
N VAL A 8 9.19 0.84 -1.08
CA VAL A 8 8.68 2.10 -1.63
C VAL A 8 9.71 3.22 -1.46
N ASN A 9 10.61 3.38 -2.43
CA ASN A 9 11.76 4.30 -2.32
C ASN A 9 11.65 5.57 -3.18
N CYS A 10 10.60 5.69 -3.99
CA CYS A 10 10.52 6.71 -5.01
C CYS A 10 9.08 7.17 -5.26
N ILE A 11 8.91 8.38 -5.82
CA ILE A 11 7.58 8.90 -6.20
C ILE A 11 6.92 7.98 -7.24
N ASN A 12 7.68 7.43 -8.19
CA ASN A 12 7.15 6.47 -9.16
C ASN A 12 6.63 5.19 -8.49
N CYS A 13 7.23 4.76 -7.38
CA CYS A 13 6.84 3.60 -6.61
C CYS A 13 5.46 3.85 -5.98
N VAL A 14 5.26 5.06 -5.43
CA VAL A 14 3.94 5.51 -4.92
C VAL A 14 2.91 5.57 -6.03
N ASN A 15 3.26 6.17 -7.17
CA ASN A 15 2.34 6.30 -8.31
C ASN A 15 1.94 4.93 -8.87
N LEU A 16 2.86 3.96 -8.89
CA LEU A 16 2.56 2.60 -9.31
C LEU A 16 1.52 1.96 -8.39
N ILE A 17 1.75 1.97 -7.07
CA ILE A 17 0.80 1.42 -6.09
C ILE A 17 -0.56 2.09 -6.25
N LYS A 18 -0.58 3.42 -6.36
CA LYS A 18 -1.81 4.19 -6.53
C LYS A 18 -2.58 3.81 -7.78
N ASN A 19 -1.94 3.89 -8.94
CA ASN A 19 -2.57 3.59 -10.23
C ASN A 19 -3.02 2.13 -10.34
N SER A 20 -2.34 1.21 -9.65
CA SER A 20 -2.69 -0.21 -9.69
C SER A 20 -3.79 -0.59 -8.70
N LEU A 21 -3.84 0.04 -7.53
CA LEU A 21 -4.66 -0.43 -6.42
C LEU A 21 -5.80 0.53 -6.03
N GLU A 22 -5.75 1.83 -6.37
CA GLU A 22 -6.78 2.79 -5.93
C GLU A 22 -8.16 2.52 -6.55
N ASP A 23 -8.21 2.01 -7.79
CA ASP A 23 -9.48 1.65 -8.46
C ASP A 23 -10.21 0.51 -7.72
N THR A 24 -9.45 -0.43 -7.13
CA THR A 24 -9.98 -1.62 -6.45
C THR A 24 -10.22 -1.38 -4.97
N PHE A 25 -9.27 -0.71 -4.30
CA PHE A 25 -9.22 -0.62 -2.84
C PHE A 25 -9.55 0.78 -2.30
N GLY A 26 -9.81 1.75 -3.19
CA GLY A 26 -10.10 3.13 -2.84
C GLY A 26 -8.84 3.95 -2.58
N ALA A 27 -9.00 5.13 -1.98
CA ALA A 27 -7.89 6.06 -1.78
C ALA A 27 -6.75 5.47 -0.95
N ILE A 28 -5.52 5.56 -1.49
CA ILE A 28 -4.29 5.10 -0.86
C ILE A 28 -3.37 6.29 -0.68
N GLU A 29 -2.92 6.57 0.54
CA GLU A 29 -1.95 7.60 0.82
C GLU A 29 -0.64 6.97 1.27
N ILE A 30 0.49 7.43 0.73
CA ILE A 30 1.80 6.90 1.08
C ILE A 30 2.72 8.04 1.47
N ASP A 31 3.20 7.97 2.71
CA ASP A 31 4.28 8.81 3.22
C ASP A 31 5.62 8.15 2.88
N LEU A 32 6.36 8.75 1.95
CA LEU A 32 7.67 8.25 1.50
C LEU A 32 8.77 8.44 2.52
N GLU A 33 8.66 9.43 3.41
CA GLU A 33 9.66 9.72 4.43
C GLU A 33 9.51 8.72 5.58
N ALA A 34 8.27 8.52 6.05
CA ALA A 34 7.96 7.59 7.12
C ALA A 34 7.80 6.13 6.65
N LYS A 35 7.71 5.89 5.33
CA LYS A 35 7.37 4.59 4.73
C LYS A 35 6.05 4.04 5.27
N ILE A 36 5.05 4.91 5.39
CA ILE A 36 3.72 4.56 5.91
C ILE A 36 2.69 4.60 4.78
N LEU A 37 1.99 3.50 4.56
CA LEU A 37 0.81 3.41 3.69
C LEU A 37 -0.45 3.50 4.54
N SER A 38 -1.32 4.44 4.20
CA SER A 38 -2.65 4.62 4.79
C SER A 38 -3.70 4.29 3.74
N VAL A 39 -4.63 3.42 4.09
CA VAL A 39 -5.71 2.99 3.18
C VAL A 39 -6.95 2.65 3.98
N ASN A 40 -8.13 3.00 3.47
CA ASN A 40 -9.40 2.68 4.11
C ASN A 40 -9.90 1.29 3.67
N LEU A 41 -9.25 0.23 4.14
CA LEU A 41 -9.62 -1.16 3.86
C LEU A 41 -10.58 -1.74 4.89
N GLN A 42 -11.46 -2.64 4.45
CA GLN A 42 -12.18 -3.57 5.33
C GLN A 42 -11.27 -4.78 5.63
N GLU A 43 -11.46 -5.46 6.78
CA GLU A 43 -10.62 -6.61 7.15
C GLU A 43 -10.65 -7.74 6.11
N LYS A 44 -11.80 -7.97 5.47
CA LYS A 44 -11.95 -8.96 4.40
C LYS A 44 -11.08 -8.68 3.16
N ASP A 45 -10.72 -7.41 2.93
CA ASP A 45 -9.99 -6.96 1.74
C ASP A 45 -8.49 -6.85 2.02
N LYS A 46 -8.07 -6.95 3.29
CA LYS A 46 -6.67 -6.82 3.73
C LYS A 46 -5.77 -7.88 3.08
N GLU A 47 -6.19 -9.15 3.11
CA GLU A 47 -5.38 -10.25 2.58
C GLU A 47 -5.20 -10.13 1.06
N ASN A 48 -6.25 -9.71 0.35
CA ASN A 48 -6.17 -9.47 -1.09
C ASN A 48 -5.31 -8.25 -1.41
N PHE A 49 -5.42 -7.17 -0.63
CA PHE A 49 -4.57 -5.99 -0.77
C PHE A 49 -3.09 -6.31 -0.57
N GLU A 50 -2.75 -7.05 0.48
CA GLU A 50 -1.37 -7.48 0.76
C GLU A 50 -0.80 -8.31 -0.39
N LYS A 51 -1.60 -9.22 -0.93
CA LYS A 51 -1.21 -10.04 -2.07
C LYS A 51 -0.95 -9.21 -3.32
N GLU A 52 -1.89 -8.37 -3.74
CA GLU A 52 -1.73 -7.51 -4.93
C GLU A 52 -0.53 -6.56 -4.76
N LEU A 53 -0.34 -6.02 -3.56
CA LEU A 53 0.81 -5.17 -3.24
C LEU A 53 2.14 -5.94 -3.37
N SER A 54 2.18 -7.18 -2.90
CA SER A 54 3.33 -8.08 -3.04
C SER A 54 3.61 -8.46 -4.50
N GLU A 55 2.58 -8.64 -5.33
CA GLU A 55 2.73 -8.91 -6.76
C GLU A 55 3.33 -7.70 -7.51
N LEU A 56 3.13 -6.48 -7.01
CA LEU A 56 3.80 -5.27 -7.48
C LEU A 56 5.24 -5.11 -6.97
N GLY A 57 5.68 -5.95 -6.03
CA GLY A 57 7.03 -5.94 -5.44
C GLY A 57 7.18 -5.14 -4.14
N PHE A 58 6.07 -4.77 -3.50
CA PHE A 58 6.05 -4.04 -2.23
C PHE A 58 5.51 -4.94 -1.10
N GLU A 59 5.93 -4.68 0.14
CA GLU A 59 5.58 -5.58 1.25
C GLU A 59 4.99 -4.78 2.42
N LEU A 60 3.92 -5.30 3.04
CA LEU A 60 3.41 -4.80 4.31
C LEU A 60 4.22 -5.39 5.46
N LEU A 61 4.80 -4.55 6.32
CA LEU A 61 5.66 -5.00 7.41
C LEU A 61 4.93 -5.06 8.77
N GLU A 62 4.28 -3.96 9.15
CA GLU A 62 3.69 -3.79 10.47
C GLU A 62 2.44 -2.91 10.35
N GLN A 63 1.35 -3.29 11.02
CA GLN A 63 0.15 -2.47 11.14
C GLN A 63 0.28 -1.49 12.32
N LEU A 64 -0.07 -0.23 12.09
CA LEU A 64 0.00 0.87 13.07
C LEU A 64 -1.39 1.22 13.65
#